data_AF-A0A7S3BRJ8-F1
#
_entry.id   AF-A0A7S3BRJ8-F1
#
_cell.length_a   1.000
_cell.length_b   1.000
_cell.length_c   1.000
_cell.angle_alpha   90.00
_cell.angle_beta   90.00
_cell.angle_gamma   90.00
#
_symmetry.space_group_name_H-M   'P 1'
#
loop_
_entity.id
_entity.type
_entity.pdbx_description
1 polymer ?
#
loop_
_entity_poly.entity_id
_entity_poly.type
_entity_poly.pdbx_seq_one_letter_code
_entity_poly.pdbx_strand_id
1 'polypeptide(L)'
;DTLCDLYLSTFGKLGGWITDGGSVDLARVQIFCVELGKMEDELLRRHQANEDRFKSQQKKREWEKANGGCAKKHADFQKRIQAMGRTTGGKPADVLGRDALVFEIFEMIKAFAAL
;
A
#
# COMPACT_ATOMS: atom_id res chain seq x y z
N ASP A 1 25.11 10.20 -9.87
CA ASP A 1 24.46 10.27 -11.20
C ASP A 1 23.62 11.52 -11.40
N THR A 2 22.78 11.91 -10.43
CA THR A 2 21.88 13.08 -10.50
C THR A 2 22.51 14.39 -11.00
N LEU A 3 23.76 14.69 -10.64
CA LEU A 3 24.46 15.90 -11.09
C LEU A 3 24.82 15.89 -12.59
N CYS A 4 25.22 14.75 -13.14
CA CYS A 4 25.50 14.62 -14.58
C CYS A 4 24.22 14.77 -15.38
N ASP A 5 23.15 14.13 -14.94
CA ASP A 5 21.84 14.20 -15.59
C ASP A 5 21.29 15.64 -15.56
N LEU A 6 21.47 16.33 -14.43
CA LEU A 6 21.11 17.74 -14.29
C LEU A 6 21.91 18.62 -15.26
N TYR A 7 23.23 18.42 -15.33
CA TYR A 7 24.10 19.17 -16.24
C TYR A 7 23.68 19.01 -17.70
N LEU A 8 23.42 17.76 -18.12
CA LEU A 8 22.97 17.47 -19.48
C LEU A 8 21.60 18.10 -19.77
N SER A 9 20.66 18.03 -18.83
CA SER A 9 19.32 18.62 -18.99
C SER A 9 19.33 20.15 -19.08
N THR A 10 20.30 20.79 -18.41
CA THR A 10 20.43 22.25 -18.34
C THR A 10 21.35 22.82 -19.41
N PHE A 11 22.16 21.99 -20.08
CA PHE A 11 23.05 22.40 -21.17
C PHE A 11 22.32 23.17 -22.28
N GLY A 12 21.10 22.76 -22.62
CA GLY A 12 20.25 23.48 -23.59
C GLY A 12 19.87 24.91 -23.16
N LYS A 13 19.79 25.17 -21.85
CA LYS A 13 19.50 26.51 -21.28
C LYS A 13 20.77 27.36 -21.12
N LEU A 14 21.92 26.71 -20.94
CA LEU A 14 23.22 27.37 -20.71
C LEU A 14 23.84 27.94 -21.99
N GLY A 15 23.48 27.39 -23.16
CA GLY A 15 23.93 27.89 -24.46
C GLY A 15 25.44 27.70 -24.73
N GLY A 16 26.12 26.87 -23.93
CA GLY A 16 27.55 26.63 -24.05
C GLY A 16 28.15 25.99 -22.80
N TRP A 17 29.47 25.82 -22.82
CA TRP A 17 30.24 25.31 -21.68
C TRP A 17 30.26 26.31 -20.52
N ILE A 18 30.28 25.79 -19.30
CA ILE A 18 30.41 26.61 -18.08
C ILE A 18 31.81 27.22 -17.96
N THR A 19 32.81 26.58 -18.57
CA THR A 19 34.21 27.01 -18.51
C THR A 19 34.80 27.20 -19.90
N ASP A 20 35.67 28.21 -20.04
CA ASP A 20 36.46 28.48 -21.23
C ASP A 20 37.94 28.62 -20.88
N GLY A 21 38.74 27.58 -21.17
CA GLY A 21 40.21 27.67 -21.09
C GLY A 21 40.79 28.05 -19.72
N GLY A 22 40.05 27.84 -18.62
CA GLY A 22 40.48 28.17 -17.25
C GLY A 22 39.71 29.33 -16.60
N SER A 23 38.86 30.03 -17.35
CA SER A 23 37.89 30.99 -16.83
C SER A 23 36.52 30.32 -16.67
N VAL A 24 35.74 30.79 -15.68
CA VAL A 24 34.41 30.25 -15.34
C VAL A 24 33.37 31.33 -15.61
N ASP A 25 32.36 31.00 -16.41
CA ASP A 25 31.24 31.89 -16.67
C ASP A 25 30.22 31.81 -15.51
N LEU A 26 30.24 32.82 -14.65
CA LEU A 26 29.37 32.90 -13.48
C LEU A 26 27.88 33.00 -13.85
N ALA A 27 27.52 33.58 -14.99
CA ALA A 27 26.12 33.65 -15.40
C ALA A 27 25.59 32.24 -15.74
N ARG A 28 26.43 31.41 -16.37
CA ARG A 28 26.09 30.00 -16.63
C ARG A 28 26.06 29.17 -15.35
N VAL A 29 27.03 29.36 -14.44
CA VAL A 29 27.00 28.72 -13.12
C VAL A 29 25.72 29.07 -12.37
N GLN A 30 25.27 30.32 -12.44
CA GLN A 30 24.06 30.77 -11.75
C GLN A 30 22.81 30.03 -12.24
N ILE A 31 22.66 29.84 -13.56
CA ILE A 31 21.55 29.07 -14.14
C ILE A 31 21.59 27.63 -13.63
N PHE A 32 22.78 27.01 -13.61
CA PHE A 32 22.95 25.65 -13.11
C PHE A 32 22.58 25.54 -11.63
N CYS A 33 23.02 26.48 -10.78
CA CYS A 33 22.69 26.51 -9.35
C CYS A 33 21.19 26.65 -9.09
N VAL A 34 20.47 27.45 -9.89
CA VAL A 34 19.01 27.60 -9.75
C VAL A 34 18.29 26.28 -10.05
N GLU A 35 18.71 25.57 -11.09
CA GLU A 35 18.10 24.28 -11.45
C GLU A 35 18.47 23.18 -10.46
N LEU A 36 19.69 23.23 -9.93
CA LEU A 36 20.16 22.36 -8.87
C LEU A 36 19.33 22.54 -7.60
N GLY A 37 19.04 23.78 -7.19
CA GLY A 37 18.20 24.05 -6.01
C GLY A 37 16.78 23.47 -6.15
N LYS A 38 16.17 23.51 -7.34
CA LYS A 38 14.85 22.88 -7.58
C LYS A 38 14.89 21.36 -7.41
N MET A 39 15.96 20.74 -7.91
CA MET A 39 16.16 19.30 -7.77
C MET A 39 16.45 18.91 -6.31
N GLU A 40 17.25 19.70 -5.61
CA GLU A 40 17.55 19.49 -4.18
C GLU A 40 16.28 19.59 -3.33
N ASP A 41 15.43 20.59 -3.56
CA ASP A 41 14.16 20.74 -2.86
C ASP A 41 13.25 19.51 -3.01
N GLU A 42 13.20 18.94 -4.21
CA GLU A 42 12.45 17.72 -4.47
C GLU A 42 13.04 16.52 -3.72
N LEU A 43 14.37 16.41 -3.69
CA LEU A 43 15.06 15.35 -2.97
C LEU A 43 14.83 15.47 -1.46
N LEU A 44 14.94 16.68 -0.91
CA LEU A 44 14.73 17.00 0.50
C LEU A 44 13.29 16.67 0.94
N ARG A 45 12.28 17.01 0.12
CA ARG A 45 10.89 16.64 0.39
C ARG A 45 10.68 15.12 0.39
N ARG A 46 11.31 14.39 -0.53
CA ARG A 46 11.27 12.91 -0.54
C ARG A 46 11.94 12.31 0.68
N HIS A 47 13.07 12.86 1.11
CA HIS A 47 13.75 12.42 2.33
C HIS A 47 12.87 12.63 3.56
N GLN A 48 12.26 13.81 3.72
CA GLN A 48 11.33 14.09 4.81
C GLN A 48 10.14 13.11 4.81
N ALA A 49 9.51 12.89 3.66
CA ALA A 49 8.40 11.95 3.54
C ALA A 49 8.80 10.51 3.90
N ASN A 50 10.00 10.08 3.52
CA ASN A 50 10.53 8.76 3.87
C ASN A 50 10.85 8.66 5.37
N GLU A 51 11.41 9.71 5.96
CA GLU A 51 11.71 9.76 7.40
C GLU A 51 10.42 9.75 8.23
N ASP A 52 9.39 10.49 7.81
CA ASP A 52 8.08 10.48 8.46
C ASP A 52 7.37 9.13 8.35
N ARG A 53 7.49 8.47 7.20
CA ARG A 53 7.02 7.09 7.01
C ARG A 53 7.75 6.12 7.93
N PHE A 54 9.06 6.28 8.08
CA PHE A 54 9.85 5.45 8.98
C PHE A 54 9.44 5.67 10.44
N LYS A 55 9.34 6.93 10.89
CA LYS A 55 8.89 7.31 12.23
C LYS A 55 7.48 6.81 12.54
N SER A 56 6.54 6.95 11.61
CA SER A 56 5.16 6.50 11.80
C SER A 56 5.05 4.97 11.85
N GLN A 57 5.81 4.24 11.03
CA GLN A 57 5.89 2.78 11.12
C GLN A 57 6.53 2.32 12.44
N GLN A 58 7.59 2.99 12.89
CA GLN A 58 8.24 2.68 14.15
C GLN A 58 7.27 2.89 15.33
N LYS A 59 6.60 4.05 15.38
CA LYS A 59 5.56 4.34 16.37
C LYS A 59 4.43 3.31 16.34
N LYS A 60 3.96 2.91 15.16
CA LYS A 60 2.93 1.86 15.03
C LYS A 60 3.40 0.52 15.61
N ARG A 61 4.62 0.09 15.29
CA ARG A 61 5.19 -1.15 15.85
C ARG A 61 5.37 -1.09 17.36
N GLU A 62 5.76 0.07 17.90
CA GLU A 62 5.87 0.30 19.34
C GLU A 62 4.50 0.24 20.02
N TRP A 63 3.49 0.90 19.47
CA TRP A 63 2.10 0.83 19.94
C TRP A 63 1.53 -0.58 19.89
N GLU A 64 1.80 -1.34 18.81
CA GLU A 64 1.40 -2.74 18.69
C GLU A 64 2.11 -3.64 19.70
N LYS A 65 3.37 -3.38 20.03
CA LYS A 65 4.08 -4.13 21.09
C LYS A 65 3.48 -3.83 22.47
N ALA A 66 3.15 -2.57 22.75
CA ALA A 66 2.56 -2.16 24.03
C ALA A 66 1.11 -2.66 24.20
N ASN A 67 0.28 -2.56 23.17
CA ASN A 67 -1.16 -2.88 23.25
C ASN A 67 -1.50 -4.30 22.73
N GLY A 68 -0.63 -4.94 21.96
CA GLY A 68 -0.87 -6.23 21.29
C GLY A 68 -0.94 -7.44 22.22
N GLY A 69 -0.71 -7.25 23.52
CA GLY A 69 -0.94 -8.29 24.53
C GLY A 69 -2.39 -8.78 24.57
N CYS A 70 -3.37 -7.92 24.32
CA CYS A 70 -4.79 -8.30 24.36
C CYS A 70 -5.25 -9.04 23.09
N ALA A 71 -4.86 -8.56 21.90
CA ALA A 71 -5.24 -9.16 20.62
C ALA A 71 -4.62 -10.55 20.39
N LYS A 72 -3.34 -10.75 20.76
CA LYS A 72 -2.72 -12.09 20.74
C LYS A 72 -3.42 -13.07 21.68
N LYS A 73 -3.74 -12.63 22.90
CA LYS A 73 -4.50 -13.44 23.88
C LYS A 73 -5.87 -13.84 23.35
N HIS A 74 -6.57 -12.95 22.65
CA HIS A 74 -7.87 -13.25 22.04
C HIS A 74 -7.76 -14.25 20.88
N ALA A 75 -6.76 -14.10 20.01
CA ALA A 75 -6.51 -15.04 18.91
C ALA A 75 -6.09 -16.42 19.42
N ASP A 76 -5.22 -16.48 20.44
CA ASP A 76 -4.80 -17.72 21.08
C ASP A 76 -5.97 -18.39 21.83
N PHE A 77 -6.85 -17.61 22.45
CA PHE A 77 -8.08 -18.10 23.08
C PHE A 77 -9.04 -18.72 22.04
N GLN A 78 -9.29 -18.04 20.92
CA GLN A 78 -10.13 -18.57 19.84
C GLN A 78 -9.58 -19.88 19.26
N LYS A 79 -8.26 -19.97 19.04
CA LYS A 79 -7.60 -21.21 18.60
C LYS A 79 -7.74 -22.34 19.62
N ARG A 80 -7.67 -22.05 20.92
CA ARG A 80 -7.91 -23.03 22.00
C ARG A 80 -9.35 -23.51 22.02
N ILE A 81 -10.34 -22.63 21.83
CA ILE A 81 -11.76 -23.02 21.74
C ILE A 81 -11.99 -23.94 20.54
N GLN A 82 -11.42 -23.63 19.37
CA GLN A 82 -11.51 -24.51 18.19
C GLN A 82 -10.79 -25.84 18.39
N ALA A 83 -9.66 -25.87 19.10
CA ALA A 83 -8.93 -27.10 19.42
C ALA A 83 -9.67 -27.98 20.46
N MET A 84 -10.37 -27.38 21.42
CA MET A 84 -11.20 -28.11 22.39
C MET A 84 -12.54 -28.60 21.81
N GLY A 85 -13.04 -27.98 20.73
CA GLY A 85 -14.26 -28.39 20.03
C GLY A 85 -14.12 -29.60 19.10
N ARG A 86 -12.96 -30.27 19.04
CA ARG A 86 -12.67 -31.36 18.08
C ARG A 86 -12.77 -32.78 18.65
N THR A 87 -13.10 -32.95 19.93
CA THR A 87 -13.08 -34.27 20.62
C THR A 87 -14.44 -34.80 21.11
N THR A 88 -15.57 -34.20 20.73
CA THR A 88 -16.88 -34.86 20.89
C THR A 88 -17.41 -35.23 19.51
N GLY A 89 -17.16 -36.48 19.15
CA GLY A 89 -17.80 -37.13 18.01
C GLY A 89 -19.30 -37.23 18.25
N GLY A 90 -20.05 -36.53 17.41
CA GLY A 90 -21.44 -36.79 17.09
C GLY A 90 -21.65 -36.21 15.70
N LYS A 91 -21.71 -37.06 14.67
CA LYS A 91 -22.12 -36.64 13.32
C LYS A 91 -23.62 -36.32 13.36
N PRO A 92 -24.09 -35.10 13.07
CA PRO A 92 -25.40 -34.94 12.48
C PRO A 92 -25.28 -35.22 10.98
N ALA A 93 -26.12 -36.13 10.52
CA ALA A 93 -26.33 -36.50 9.13
C ALA A 93 -26.38 -35.26 8.22
N ASP A 94 -25.61 -35.33 7.14
CA ASP A 94 -26.01 -35.02 5.77
C ASP A 94 -27.41 -34.39 5.68
N VAL A 95 -27.47 -33.07 5.89
CA VAL A 95 -28.59 -32.24 5.45
C VAL A 95 -28.49 -32.14 3.93
N LEU A 96 -28.98 -33.20 3.27
CA LEU A 96 -29.54 -33.10 1.94
C LEU A 96 -30.46 -31.89 1.94
N GLY A 97 -30.04 -30.84 1.22
CA GLY A 97 -30.92 -29.79 0.75
C GLY A 97 -32.09 -30.45 0.04
N ARG A 98 -33.22 -30.55 0.76
CA ARG A 98 -34.50 -30.88 0.17
C ARG A 98 -35.03 -29.62 -0.48
N ASP A 99 -34.48 -29.36 -1.66
CA ASP A 99 -35.07 -28.58 -2.74
C ASP A 99 -36.36 -29.25 -3.22
N ALA A 100 -37.40 -29.30 -2.37
CA ALA A 100 -38.64 -30.02 -2.68
C ALA A 100 -39.93 -29.23 -2.41
N LEU A 101 -39.89 -28.05 -1.79
CA LEU A 101 -41.11 -27.27 -1.51
C LEU A 101 -41.15 -25.87 -2.13
N VAL A 102 -40.05 -25.40 -2.73
CA VAL A 102 -40.03 -24.10 -3.44
C VAL A 102 -40.36 -24.27 -4.93
N PHE A 103 -40.26 -25.49 -5.48
CA PHE A 103 -40.52 -25.75 -6.89
C PHE A 103 -42.01 -26.05 -7.20
N GLU A 104 -42.76 -26.65 -6.26
CA GLU A 104 -44.18 -26.99 -6.51
C GLU A 104 -45.14 -25.79 -6.46
N ILE A 105 -44.82 -24.72 -5.72
CA ILE A 105 -45.66 -23.51 -5.74
C ILE A 105 -45.50 -22.73 -7.06
N PHE A 106 -44.33 -22.82 -7.71
CA PHE A 106 -44.07 -22.07 -8.95
C PHE A 106 -44.63 -22.76 -10.20
N GLU A 107 -44.73 -24.10 -10.22
CA GLU A 107 -45.40 -24.85 -11.30
C GLU A 107 -46.94 -24.73 -11.24
N MET A 108 -47.53 -24.61 -10.04
CA MET A 108 -48.98 -24.42 -9.92
C MET A 108 -49.46 -23.06 -10.46
N ILE A 109 -48.61 -22.02 -10.42
CA ILE A 109 -48.93 -20.70 -10.98
C ILE A 109 -48.80 -20.69 -12.52
N LYS A 110 -47.83 -21.43 -13.10
CA LYS A 110 -47.69 -21.53 -14.56
C LYS A 110 -48.84 -22.27 -15.23
N ALA A 111 -49.41 -23.28 -14.58
CA ALA A 111 -50.55 -24.02 -15.12
C ALA A 111 -51.86 -23.20 -15.17
N PHE A 112 -52.03 -22.21 -14.28
CA PHE A 112 -53.24 -21.36 -14.26
C PHE A 112 -53.17 -20.18 -15.27
N ALA A 113 -51.98 -19.80 -15.73
CA ALA A 113 -51.79 -18.70 -16.68
C ALA A 113 -51.85 -19.13 -18.17
N ALA A 114 -52.05 -20.41 -18.45
CA ALA A 114 -52.13 -20.97 -19.82
C ALA A 114 -53.55 -21.44 -20.21
N LEU A 115 -54.58 -21.01 -19.47
CA LEU A 115 -55.99 -21.17 -19.84
C LEU A 115 -56.63 -19.81 -20.15
#